data_AF-A0AAU2NLU2-F1
#
_entry.id   AF-A0AAU2NLU2-F1
#
_cell.length_a   1.000
_cell.length_b   1.000
_cell.length_c   1.000
_cell.angle_alpha   90.00
_cell.angle_beta   90.00
_cell.angle_gamma   90.00
#
_symmetry.space_group_name_H-M   'P 1'
#
loop_
_entity.id
_entity.type
_entity.pdbx_description
1 polymer ?
#
loop_
_entity_poly.entity_id
_entity_poly.type
_entity_poly.pdbx_seq_one_letter_code
_entity_poly.pdbx_strand_id
1 'polypeptide(L)'
;MTRTDQLTPLLQFDEVEPDDDCICGGCSARRRARLHAAPVHEGGHAASRSVRRRAAVLMAAVGTALGGGAAGAAGAAAAPTPAPSPGGNSATQPPRTPQGEVGDLYGDDGRGFAAPRATAVPVTRAQIIQRAQSWVDQKVPYSMSSYWSDGYRQDCSGFVSMAWGLGSSQTTWTLPDFADRITKADLQPGDILLFNNPASPQAGSHVAVFGGWTDSTRTRYLAYEQTSPGTTQRDTPYAYWSNSASYVPYRSRELSGGSSNDGSSSTAFPGADTFGPGANNAYVTKLGQMLVQRGGGRFYTEGPGPRWSESDRKATEAFQLAQGWRGAEADGLPGKDTWDHLVNGKGRDIDGATPLPPPAATPGVPAFPGADRFAPGAADDFVRQLGEQLVRRGFGRFYTDGPGPRWSESDRRNVQAFQEAMGWRGTEADGYPGPDTWKRLFS
;
A
#
# COMPACT_ATOMS: atom_id res chain seq x y z
N MET A 1 -5.04 1.15 59.09
CA MET A 1 -5.56 0.54 57.85
C MET A 1 -5.37 1.55 56.74
N THR A 2 -4.55 1.21 55.76
CA THR A 2 -4.15 2.06 54.63
C THR A 2 -5.10 1.87 53.44
N ARG A 3 -5.39 2.96 52.73
CA ARG A 3 -5.88 2.89 51.34
C ARG A 3 -5.09 3.91 50.54
N THR A 4 -4.23 3.42 49.66
CA THR A 4 -3.31 4.21 48.85
C THR A 4 -3.95 4.44 47.49
N ASP A 5 -4.30 5.68 47.15
CA ASP A 5 -4.62 6.03 45.76
C ASP A 5 -3.32 6.13 44.95
N GLN A 6 -3.25 5.41 43.83
CA GLN A 6 -2.12 5.50 42.92
C GLN A 6 -2.38 6.56 41.84
N LEU A 7 -1.53 7.59 41.85
CA LEU A 7 -1.36 8.50 40.71
C LEU A 7 -0.88 7.71 39.49
N THR A 8 -1.65 7.73 38.42
CA THR A 8 -1.21 7.22 37.10
C THR A 8 -0.56 8.37 36.33
N PRO A 9 0.69 8.23 35.84
CA PRO A 9 1.34 9.30 35.09
C PRO A 9 0.72 9.47 33.69
N LEU A 10 0.49 10.72 33.30
CA LEU A 10 0.10 11.07 31.93
C LEU A 10 1.31 10.86 31.00
N LEU A 11 1.13 10.06 29.94
CA LEU A 11 2.10 9.98 28.85
C LEU A 11 2.00 11.26 28.01
N GLN A 12 2.98 12.14 28.21
CA GLN A 12 3.18 13.37 27.46
C GLN A 12 3.84 13.04 26.12
N PHE A 13 3.10 13.16 25.02
CA PHE A 13 3.64 13.06 23.66
C PHE A 13 4.19 14.44 23.22
N ASP A 14 5.44 14.73 23.56
CA ASP A 14 6.21 15.85 22.99
C ASP A 14 7.31 15.29 22.08
N GLU A 15 6.99 15.01 20.81
CA GLU A 15 8.02 14.90 19.74
C GLU A 15 7.46 14.97 18.30
N VAL A 16 6.73 16.04 17.97
CA VAL A 16 6.80 16.67 16.63
C VAL A 16 6.61 18.16 16.83
N GLU A 17 7.71 18.94 16.80
CA GLU A 17 7.58 20.40 16.74
C GLU A 17 7.20 20.80 15.30
N PRO A 18 6.06 21.48 15.09
CA PRO A 18 5.58 21.77 13.74
C PRO A 18 6.45 22.83 13.09
N ASP A 19 6.63 22.69 11.77
CA ASP A 19 7.45 23.56 10.93
C ASP A 19 7.21 25.05 11.18
N ASP A 20 8.28 25.85 11.20
CA ASP A 20 8.24 27.21 11.74
C ASP A 20 7.38 28.17 10.90
N ASP A 21 7.08 27.79 9.65
CA ASP A 21 6.18 28.49 8.73
C ASP A 21 4.69 28.06 8.84
N CYS A 22 4.33 27.23 9.84
CA CYS A 22 2.95 26.76 10.01
C CYS A 22 1.98 27.89 10.45
N ILE A 23 1.20 28.40 9.49
CA ILE A 23 0.19 29.47 9.65
C ILE A 23 -1.17 29.00 10.21
N CYS A 24 -1.27 27.79 10.78
CA CYS A 24 -2.55 27.32 11.34
C CYS A 24 -2.92 28.07 12.64
N GLY A 25 -4.22 28.09 12.97
CA GLY A 25 -4.72 28.79 14.17
C GLY A 25 -4.12 28.29 15.48
N GLY A 26 -3.84 26.99 15.60
CA GLY A 26 -3.21 26.39 16.78
C GLY A 26 -1.76 26.83 16.99
N CYS A 27 -0.95 26.78 15.94
CA CYS A 27 0.45 27.24 15.98
C CYS A 27 0.53 28.76 16.22
N SER A 28 -0.39 29.53 15.63
CA SER A 28 -0.51 30.97 15.87
C SER A 28 -0.81 31.31 17.34
N ALA A 29 -1.70 30.55 17.99
CA ALA A 29 -2.00 30.70 19.41
C ALA A 29 -0.81 30.32 20.30
N ARG A 30 -0.13 29.20 20.01
CA ARG A 30 1.10 28.78 20.74
C ARG A 30 2.23 29.81 20.61
N ARG A 31 2.42 30.41 19.43
CA ARG A 31 3.46 31.45 19.22
C ARG A 31 3.17 32.72 20.03
N ARG A 32 1.89 33.13 20.14
CA ARG A 32 1.49 34.25 21.03
C ARG A 32 1.71 33.90 22.50
N ALA A 33 1.38 32.67 22.93
CA ALA A 33 1.64 32.23 24.30
C ALA A 33 3.14 32.26 24.65
N ARG A 34 4.03 31.80 23.75
CA ARG A 34 5.49 31.90 23.92
C ARG A 34 5.97 33.37 24.03
N LEU A 35 5.43 34.28 23.22
CA LEU A 35 5.76 35.72 23.29
C LEU A 35 5.32 36.40 24.59
N HIS A 36 4.25 35.92 25.24
CA HIS A 36 3.80 36.41 26.54
C HIS A 36 4.46 35.72 27.74
N ALA A 37 5.26 34.67 27.52
CA ALA A 37 5.89 33.86 28.57
C ALA A 37 7.43 34.08 28.70
N ALA A 38 7.99 35.08 28.01
CA ALA A 38 9.42 35.39 28.10
C ALA A 38 9.78 36.00 29.47
N PRO A 39 10.70 35.39 30.25
CA PRO A 39 11.19 35.99 31.48
C PRO A 39 12.16 37.14 31.22
N VAL A 40 12.20 38.09 32.15
CA VAL A 40 13.23 39.15 32.22
C VAL A 40 14.50 38.65 32.94
N HIS A 41 15.62 39.34 32.71
CA HIS A 41 16.98 39.10 33.25
C HIS A 41 17.77 37.94 32.59
N GLU A 42 19.10 37.99 32.40
CA GLU A 42 20.10 39.04 32.69
C GLU A 42 21.39 38.84 31.85
N GLY A 43 22.05 39.93 31.41
CA GLY A 43 23.51 39.99 31.12
C GLY A 43 24.12 39.36 29.85
N GLY A 44 25.13 40.04 29.28
CA GLY A 44 26.21 39.39 28.49
C GLY A 44 26.37 39.80 27.00
N HIS A 45 27.41 40.59 26.69
CA HIS A 45 27.92 40.80 25.31
C HIS A 45 28.84 39.62 24.88
N ALA A 46 29.31 39.42 23.63
CA ALA A 46 29.45 40.31 22.48
C ALA A 46 29.67 39.54 21.15
N ALA A 47 29.52 40.25 20.01
CA ALA A 47 30.11 39.97 18.68
C ALA A 47 29.60 38.70 17.92
N SER A 48 29.52 38.65 16.58
CA SER A 48 29.99 39.59 15.54
C SER A 48 29.19 39.41 14.21
N ARG A 49 29.19 40.44 13.33
CA ARG A 49 29.10 40.41 11.84
C ARG A 49 28.16 39.35 11.18
N SER A 50 27.19 39.61 10.31
CA SER A 50 27.02 40.58 9.20
C SER A 50 26.09 39.85 8.18
N VAL A 51 25.28 40.41 7.27
CA VAL A 51 25.03 41.78 6.80
C VAL A 51 23.68 41.78 6.02
N ARG A 52 22.87 42.85 6.16
CA ARG A 52 21.93 43.52 5.20
C ARG A 52 21.25 42.65 4.10
N ARG A 53 19.97 42.85 3.73
CA ARG A 53 19.25 44.11 3.36
C ARG A 53 17.73 43.90 3.58
N ARG A 54 16.98 44.86 4.16
CA ARG A 54 16.18 45.93 3.48
C ARG A 54 15.30 45.43 2.32
N ALA A 55 14.03 45.83 2.19
CA ALA A 55 13.44 47.10 2.62
C ALA A 55 11.96 47.00 3.07
N ALA A 56 11.52 47.99 3.86
CA ALA A 56 10.12 48.30 4.11
C ALA A 56 9.79 49.67 3.50
N VAL A 57 8.55 49.87 3.07
CA VAL A 57 8.00 51.17 2.66
C VAL A 57 6.68 51.41 3.39
N LEU A 58 6.60 52.54 4.08
CA LEU A 58 5.41 53.11 4.70
C LEU A 58 5.02 54.36 3.91
N MET A 59 3.74 54.52 3.58
CA MET A 59 3.01 55.81 3.43
C MET A 59 1.53 55.49 3.73
N ALA A 60 0.89 56.00 4.78
CA ALA A 60 0.51 57.40 5.10
C ALA A 60 -0.83 57.81 4.46
N ALA A 61 -1.73 58.35 5.29
CA ALA A 61 -3.12 58.73 4.96
C ALA A 61 -3.37 60.25 5.11
N VAL A 62 -4.65 60.67 5.06
CA VAL A 62 -5.25 62.06 4.99
C VAL A 62 -5.55 62.44 3.51
N GLY A 63 -6.72 62.91 3.04
CA GLY A 63 -7.87 63.70 3.58
C GLY A 63 -8.01 64.97 2.72
N THR A 64 -9.15 65.56 2.29
CA THR A 64 -10.62 65.47 2.52
C THR A 64 -11.36 65.92 1.21
N ALA A 65 -12.69 65.99 1.01
CA ALA A 65 -13.74 66.84 1.63
C ALA A 65 -15.17 66.58 1.03
N LEU A 66 -16.16 67.42 1.36
CA LEU A 66 -17.63 67.15 1.31
C LEU A 66 -18.42 67.64 0.07
N GLY A 67 -19.61 67.05 -0.14
CA GLY A 67 -20.75 67.55 -0.94
C GLY A 67 -20.98 66.80 -2.27
N GLY A 68 -22.19 66.43 -2.71
CA GLY A 68 -23.54 66.49 -2.14
C GLY A 68 -24.60 66.50 -3.25
N GLY A 69 -25.62 65.61 -3.24
CA GLY A 69 -26.76 65.69 -4.18
C GLY A 69 -27.37 64.37 -4.71
N ALA A 70 -28.56 64.05 -4.19
CA ALA A 70 -29.73 63.39 -4.80
C ALA A 70 -29.64 62.22 -5.83
N ALA A 71 -30.36 61.14 -5.44
CA ALA A 71 -31.31 60.33 -6.24
C ALA A 71 -30.85 59.44 -7.41
N GLY A 72 -31.11 58.13 -7.28
CA GLY A 72 -31.08 57.14 -8.36
C GLY A 72 -31.33 55.73 -7.82
N ALA A 73 -32.51 55.16 -8.07
CA ALA A 73 -32.91 53.87 -7.51
C ALA A 73 -32.67 52.69 -8.46
N ALA A 74 -32.13 51.58 -7.95
CA ALA A 74 -32.35 50.22 -8.44
C ALA A 74 -31.91 49.22 -7.35
N GLY A 75 -32.73 48.21 -7.06
CA GLY A 75 -32.50 47.29 -5.94
C GLY A 75 -31.60 46.10 -6.29
N ALA A 76 -30.79 45.66 -5.32
CA ALA A 76 -30.21 44.33 -5.28
C ALA A 76 -30.75 43.61 -4.03
N ALA A 77 -31.40 42.46 -4.21
CA ALA A 77 -31.99 41.71 -3.11
C ALA A 77 -30.89 41.04 -2.26
N ALA A 78 -30.83 41.38 -0.98
CA ALA A 78 -29.96 40.69 -0.03
C ALA A 78 -30.57 39.34 0.37
N ALA A 79 -29.77 38.27 0.32
CA ALA A 79 -30.15 36.96 0.85
C ALA A 79 -30.14 36.99 2.40
N PRO A 80 -31.03 36.23 3.07
CA PRO A 80 -31.13 36.23 4.53
C PRO A 80 -29.96 35.49 5.18
N THR A 81 -29.41 36.09 6.24
CA THR A 81 -28.47 35.45 7.16
C THR A 81 -29.18 34.51 8.15
N PRO A 82 -28.65 33.32 8.48
CA PRO A 82 -29.12 32.52 9.61
C PRO A 82 -28.58 33.05 10.94
N ALA A 83 -29.44 33.11 11.96
CA ALA A 83 -29.04 33.40 13.34
C ALA A 83 -28.46 32.15 14.05
N PRO A 84 -27.59 32.31 15.09
CA PRO A 84 -26.93 31.18 15.75
C PRO A 84 -27.63 30.68 17.03
N SER A 85 -27.42 29.40 17.37
CA SER A 85 -27.51 28.72 18.69
C SER A 85 -28.52 27.55 18.75
N PRO A 86 -28.38 26.59 19.69
CA PRO A 86 -27.13 26.02 20.25
C PRO A 86 -27.14 24.47 20.32
N GLY A 87 -25.95 23.88 20.47
CA GLY A 87 -25.75 22.57 21.13
C GLY A 87 -26.45 21.33 20.54
N GLY A 88 -25.79 20.62 19.63
CA GLY A 88 -26.20 19.30 19.19
C GLY A 88 -25.01 18.50 18.67
N ASN A 89 -24.73 17.35 19.27
CA ASN A 89 -23.55 16.55 18.99
C ASN A 89 -23.61 16.00 17.55
N SER A 90 -22.78 16.52 16.65
CA SER A 90 -22.72 16.05 15.26
C SER A 90 -22.14 14.64 15.15
N ALA A 91 -23.00 13.64 15.31
CA ALA A 91 -22.79 12.34 14.69
C ALA A 91 -22.58 12.58 13.18
N THR A 92 -21.50 12.04 12.64
CA THR A 92 -21.09 12.20 11.24
C THR A 92 -22.25 11.85 10.30
N GLN A 93 -22.84 12.86 9.62
CA GLN A 93 -23.74 12.56 8.52
C GLN A 93 -22.95 11.78 7.46
N PRO A 94 -23.47 10.66 6.94
CA PRO A 94 -22.82 9.96 5.84
C PRO A 94 -22.70 10.90 4.63
N PRO A 95 -21.66 10.73 3.79
CA PRO A 95 -21.55 11.51 2.57
C PRO A 95 -22.81 11.36 1.71
N ARG A 96 -23.25 12.44 1.06
CA ARG A 96 -24.33 12.35 0.08
C ARG A 96 -23.81 11.64 -1.16
N THR A 97 -24.34 10.45 -1.42
CA THR A 97 -23.97 9.59 -2.55
C THR A 97 -25.17 9.26 -3.45
N PRO A 98 -25.96 10.25 -3.92
CA PRO A 98 -27.08 9.98 -4.80
C PRO A 98 -26.61 9.41 -6.15
N GLN A 99 -27.39 8.52 -6.76
CA GLN A 99 -27.07 7.90 -8.05
C GLN A 99 -28.08 8.25 -9.15
N GLY A 100 -27.57 8.48 -10.36
CA GLY A 100 -28.39 8.67 -11.56
C GLY A 100 -29.01 7.37 -12.08
N GLU A 101 -29.79 7.47 -13.16
CA GLU A 101 -30.46 6.33 -13.80
C GLU A 101 -29.49 5.49 -14.65
N VAL A 102 -29.90 4.27 -15.03
CA VAL A 102 -29.14 3.47 -16.00
C VAL A 102 -29.08 4.22 -17.33
N GLY A 103 -27.90 4.30 -17.93
CA GLY A 103 -27.73 4.94 -19.24
C GLY A 103 -26.49 4.44 -19.98
N ASP A 104 -26.53 4.55 -21.30
CA ASP A 104 -25.41 4.24 -22.19
C ASP A 104 -24.23 5.19 -21.94
N LEU A 105 -23.07 4.90 -22.55
CA LEU A 105 -21.90 5.77 -22.45
C LEU A 105 -22.13 7.04 -23.27
N TYR A 106 -21.90 8.20 -22.66
CA TYR A 106 -22.10 9.49 -23.30
C TYR A 106 -21.06 9.72 -24.41
N GLY A 107 -21.53 9.98 -25.63
CA GLY A 107 -20.68 10.22 -26.81
C GLY A 107 -20.58 9.04 -27.79
N ASP A 108 -21.35 7.97 -27.61
CA ASP A 108 -21.50 6.92 -28.63
C ASP A 108 -22.61 7.30 -29.65
N ASP A 109 -22.24 7.47 -30.91
CA ASP A 109 -23.05 8.13 -31.96
C ASP A 109 -24.19 7.26 -32.54
N GLY A 110 -24.94 6.55 -31.69
CA GLY A 110 -26.32 6.08 -31.96
C GLY A 110 -26.55 5.19 -33.19
N ARG A 111 -25.52 4.60 -33.80
CA ARG A 111 -25.64 3.79 -35.02
C ARG A 111 -25.72 2.29 -34.75
N GLY A 112 -26.90 1.89 -34.28
CA GLY A 112 -27.50 0.64 -34.71
C GLY A 112 -27.26 -0.57 -33.81
N PHE A 113 -28.32 -0.91 -33.09
CA PHE A 113 -28.98 -2.22 -32.96
C PHE A 113 -29.41 -2.46 -31.52
N ALA A 114 -30.63 -2.99 -31.34
CA ALA A 114 -31.20 -3.27 -30.03
C ALA A 114 -30.21 -4.08 -29.19
N ALA A 115 -29.74 -3.48 -28.10
CA ALA A 115 -28.47 -3.86 -27.47
C ALA A 115 -28.40 -5.38 -27.19
N PRO A 116 -27.56 -6.13 -27.91
CA PRO A 116 -27.11 -7.43 -27.41
C PRO A 116 -26.31 -7.09 -26.15
N ARG A 117 -26.90 -7.36 -24.98
CA ARG A 117 -26.36 -7.18 -23.61
C ARG A 117 -24.84 -7.01 -23.66
N ALA A 118 -24.39 -5.75 -23.70
CA ALA A 118 -23.06 -5.40 -24.21
C ALA A 118 -22.02 -6.29 -23.54
N THR A 119 -21.43 -7.20 -24.32
CA THR A 119 -20.52 -8.22 -23.80
C THR A 119 -19.36 -7.50 -23.16
N ALA A 120 -19.38 -7.43 -21.82
CA ALA A 120 -18.40 -6.66 -21.10
C ALA A 120 -17.04 -7.24 -21.44
N VAL A 121 -16.08 -6.36 -21.72
CA VAL A 121 -14.76 -6.83 -22.11
C VAL A 121 -14.14 -7.53 -20.90
N PRO A 122 -13.64 -8.77 -21.06
CA PRO A 122 -12.73 -9.43 -20.12
C PRO A 122 -11.84 -8.45 -19.34
N VAL A 123 -12.14 -8.26 -18.05
CA VAL A 123 -11.43 -7.29 -17.20
C VAL A 123 -10.62 -7.99 -16.13
N THR A 124 -9.38 -7.55 -15.93
CA THR A 124 -8.47 -8.04 -14.87
C THR A 124 -8.58 -7.21 -13.60
N ARG A 125 -8.10 -7.74 -12.47
CA ARG A 125 -8.10 -7.00 -11.19
C ARG A 125 -7.31 -5.69 -11.25
N ALA A 126 -6.13 -5.68 -11.89
CA ALA A 126 -5.38 -4.44 -12.10
C ALA A 126 -6.15 -3.47 -12.97
N GLN A 127 -6.80 -3.90 -14.05
CA GLN A 127 -7.56 -2.97 -14.88
C GLN A 127 -8.67 -2.31 -14.05
N ILE A 128 -9.35 -3.04 -13.16
CA ILE A 128 -10.32 -2.44 -12.24
C ILE A 128 -9.66 -1.41 -11.30
N ILE A 129 -8.56 -1.76 -10.63
CA ILE A 129 -7.89 -0.87 -9.68
C ILE A 129 -7.21 0.33 -10.38
N GLN A 130 -6.62 0.14 -11.55
CA GLN A 130 -6.00 1.19 -12.36
C GLN A 130 -7.05 2.17 -12.88
N ARG A 131 -8.21 1.68 -13.34
CA ARG A 131 -9.34 2.52 -13.76
C ARG A 131 -9.88 3.32 -12.56
N ALA A 132 -10.10 2.67 -11.42
CA ALA A 132 -10.47 3.32 -10.16
C ALA A 132 -9.47 4.41 -9.72
N GLN A 133 -8.17 4.09 -9.72
CA GLN A 133 -7.08 5.02 -9.38
C GLN A 133 -7.03 6.21 -10.34
N SER A 134 -7.28 5.99 -11.65
CA SER A 134 -7.25 7.05 -12.65
C SER A 134 -8.23 8.18 -12.35
N TRP A 135 -9.42 7.87 -11.83
CA TRP A 135 -10.41 8.88 -11.42
C TRP A 135 -10.02 9.58 -10.11
N VAL A 136 -9.33 8.89 -9.19
CA VAL A 136 -8.74 9.50 -7.98
C VAL A 136 -7.68 10.53 -8.36
N ASP A 137 -6.77 10.16 -9.27
CA ASP A 137 -5.68 11.02 -9.73
C ASP A 137 -6.20 12.24 -10.50
N GLN A 138 -7.23 12.04 -11.33
CA GLN A 138 -7.95 13.11 -12.05
C GLN A 138 -8.88 13.94 -11.15
N LYS A 139 -9.16 13.49 -9.92
CA LYS A 139 -10.08 14.12 -8.95
C LYS A 139 -11.47 14.39 -9.54
N VAL A 140 -12.05 13.38 -10.21
CA VAL A 140 -13.31 13.52 -10.95
C VAL A 140 -14.42 14.03 -10.02
N PRO A 141 -15.05 15.19 -10.32
CA PRO A 141 -16.02 15.81 -9.42
C PRO A 141 -17.31 14.99 -9.35
N TYR A 142 -18.00 15.03 -8.21
CA TYR A 142 -19.28 14.34 -8.05
C TYR A 142 -20.39 15.03 -8.83
N SER A 143 -21.06 14.31 -9.73
CA SER A 143 -22.23 14.81 -10.44
C SER A 143 -23.23 13.71 -10.77
N MET A 144 -24.50 14.05 -10.57
CA MET A 144 -25.69 13.25 -10.89
C MET A 144 -26.14 13.38 -12.34
N SER A 145 -25.69 14.45 -13.01
CA SER A 145 -26.21 14.91 -14.30
C SER A 145 -25.10 15.18 -15.30
N SER A 146 -23.91 14.61 -15.06
CA SER A 146 -22.72 14.85 -15.86
C SER A 146 -21.93 13.56 -16.01
N TYR A 147 -21.22 13.50 -17.13
CA TYR A 147 -20.43 12.35 -17.56
C TYR A 147 -18.97 12.79 -17.65
N TRP A 148 -18.05 11.87 -17.32
CA TRP A 148 -16.63 12.13 -17.52
C TRP A 148 -16.21 11.90 -18.98
N SER A 149 -14.97 12.23 -19.33
CA SER A 149 -14.46 12.12 -20.71
C SER A 149 -14.34 10.69 -21.24
N ASP A 150 -14.55 9.68 -20.40
CA ASP A 150 -14.65 8.26 -20.75
C ASP A 150 -16.10 7.77 -20.90
N GLY A 151 -17.09 8.68 -20.83
CA GLY A 151 -18.49 8.43 -21.10
C GLY A 151 -19.32 7.93 -19.91
N TYR A 152 -18.74 7.75 -18.72
CA TYR A 152 -19.46 7.23 -17.54
C TYR A 152 -20.02 8.35 -16.64
N ARG A 153 -21.15 8.10 -15.96
CA ARG A 153 -21.74 9.02 -14.98
C ARG A 153 -20.81 9.25 -13.78
N GLN A 154 -20.74 10.48 -13.29
CA GLN A 154 -19.82 10.89 -12.22
C GLN A 154 -20.38 10.67 -10.79
N ASP A 155 -21.06 9.54 -10.56
CA ASP A 155 -21.63 9.14 -9.27
C ASP A 155 -21.07 7.79 -8.77
N CYS A 156 -21.50 7.34 -7.59
CA CYS A 156 -20.97 6.14 -6.92
C CYS A 156 -21.06 4.87 -7.79
N SER A 157 -22.18 4.68 -8.49
CA SER A 157 -22.42 3.49 -9.33
C SER A 157 -21.90 3.64 -10.76
N GLY A 158 -21.88 4.87 -11.30
CA GLY A 158 -21.19 5.18 -12.55
C GLY A 158 -19.68 4.95 -12.45
N PHE A 159 -19.06 5.32 -11.33
CA PHE A 159 -17.66 5.02 -11.02
C PHE A 159 -17.35 3.51 -10.96
N VAL A 160 -18.21 2.70 -10.35
CA VAL A 160 -18.03 1.23 -10.35
C VAL A 160 -18.21 0.65 -11.75
N SER A 161 -19.17 1.16 -12.51
CA SER A 161 -19.39 0.77 -13.91
C SER A 161 -18.15 1.07 -14.77
N MET A 162 -17.56 2.25 -14.55
CA MET A 162 -16.30 2.66 -15.14
C MET A 162 -15.16 1.73 -14.72
N ALA A 163 -15.00 1.45 -13.42
CA ALA A 163 -13.93 0.60 -12.92
C ALA A 163 -14.02 -0.84 -13.48
N TRP A 164 -15.22 -1.41 -13.56
CA TRP A 164 -15.47 -2.73 -14.16
C TRP A 164 -15.48 -2.75 -15.70
N GLY A 165 -15.42 -1.59 -16.37
CA GLY A 165 -15.42 -1.52 -17.83
C GLY A 165 -16.72 -1.94 -18.49
N LEU A 166 -17.86 -1.73 -17.81
CA LEU A 166 -19.18 -2.07 -18.35
C LEU A 166 -19.54 -1.15 -19.52
N GLY A 167 -20.23 -1.68 -20.55
CA GLY A 167 -20.67 -0.87 -21.71
C GLY A 167 -21.77 0.18 -21.43
N SER A 168 -22.08 0.46 -20.16
CA SER A 168 -23.11 1.40 -19.72
C SER A 168 -22.91 1.77 -18.25
N SER A 169 -23.41 2.95 -17.85
CA SER A 169 -23.45 3.37 -16.45
C SER A 169 -24.62 2.71 -15.73
N GLN A 170 -24.32 1.78 -14.82
CA GLN A 170 -25.31 1.05 -14.02
C GLN A 170 -25.72 1.82 -12.76
N THR A 171 -26.65 1.24 -12.00
CA THR A 171 -27.06 1.71 -10.66
C THR A 171 -26.62 0.68 -9.62
N THR A 172 -26.58 1.05 -8.33
CA THR A 172 -26.45 0.07 -7.23
C THR A 172 -27.49 -1.05 -7.29
N TRP A 173 -28.64 -0.85 -7.91
CA TRP A 173 -29.69 -1.88 -8.04
C TRP A 173 -29.46 -2.84 -9.22
N THR A 174 -28.75 -2.41 -10.27
CA THR A 174 -28.47 -3.21 -11.47
C THR A 174 -27.03 -3.74 -11.55
N LEU A 175 -26.09 -3.21 -10.75
CA LEU A 175 -24.75 -3.80 -10.59
C LEU A 175 -24.76 -5.30 -10.21
N PRO A 176 -25.70 -5.83 -9.40
CA PRO A 176 -25.84 -7.27 -9.18
C PRO A 176 -26.12 -8.11 -10.44
N ASP A 177 -26.64 -7.52 -11.53
CA ASP A 177 -26.86 -8.24 -12.79
C ASP A 177 -25.57 -8.56 -13.54
N PHE A 178 -24.45 -7.95 -13.13
CA PHE A 178 -23.09 -8.13 -13.69
C PHE A 178 -22.14 -8.81 -12.69
N ALA A 179 -22.62 -9.21 -11.51
CA ALA A 179 -21.75 -9.62 -10.41
C ALA A 179 -22.29 -10.79 -9.58
N ASP A 180 -21.39 -11.61 -9.05
CA ASP A 180 -21.71 -12.67 -8.09
C ASP A 180 -21.47 -12.19 -6.66
N ARG A 181 -22.37 -12.58 -5.75
CA ARG A 181 -22.23 -12.30 -4.31
C ARG A 181 -21.12 -13.17 -3.73
N ILE A 182 -20.21 -12.57 -2.96
CA ILE A 182 -19.09 -13.28 -2.31
C ILE A 182 -19.12 -13.08 -0.78
N THR A 183 -18.26 -13.77 -0.03
CA THR A 183 -18.11 -13.55 1.41
C THR A 183 -17.02 -12.53 1.74
N LYS A 184 -16.95 -12.08 3.00
CA LYS A 184 -15.83 -11.27 3.50
C LYS A 184 -14.48 -11.97 3.31
N ALA A 185 -14.45 -13.30 3.44
CA ALA A 185 -13.20 -14.07 3.36
C ALA A 185 -12.62 -14.07 1.94
N ASP A 186 -13.48 -13.99 0.93
CA ASP A 186 -13.13 -14.07 -0.49
C ASP A 186 -12.69 -12.74 -1.10
N LEU A 187 -12.93 -11.62 -0.41
CA LEU A 187 -12.68 -10.25 -0.90
C LEU A 187 -11.25 -10.05 -1.41
N GLN A 188 -11.14 -9.61 -2.66
CA GLN A 188 -9.91 -9.30 -3.37
C GLN A 188 -10.01 -7.94 -4.08
N PRO A 189 -8.88 -7.28 -4.39
CA PRO A 189 -8.87 -5.99 -5.08
C PRO A 189 -9.71 -5.98 -6.36
N GLY A 190 -10.61 -5.01 -6.50
CA GLY A 190 -11.54 -4.87 -7.64
C GLY A 190 -12.92 -5.53 -7.44
N ASP A 191 -13.11 -6.31 -6.37
CA ASP A 191 -14.45 -6.61 -5.86
C ASP A 191 -15.09 -5.33 -5.27
N ILE A 192 -16.41 -5.31 -5.03
CA ILE A 192 -17.12 -4.15 -4.47
C ILE A 192 -17.81 -4.48 -3.15
N LEU A 193 -18.08 -3.43 -2.37
CA LEU A 193 -19.01 -3.45 -1.24
C LEU A 193 -20.23 -2.59 -1.60
N LEU A 194 -21.38 -3.25 -1.73
CA LEU A 194 -22.63 -2.67 -2.24
C LEU A 194 -23.66 -2.56 -1.13
N PHE A 195 -24.29 -1.39 -1.00
CA PHE A 195 -25.43 -1.15 -0.11
C PHE A 195 -26.58 -0.52 -0.88
N ASN A 196 -27.68 -1.26 -0.98
CA ASN A 196 -28.96 -0.78 -1.50
C ASN A 196 -29.83 -0.34 -0.31
N ASN A 197 -30.41 0.86 -0.39
CA ASN A 197 -31.33 1.38 0.62
C ASN A 197 -32.76 1.42 0.07
N PRO A 198 -33.65 0.46 0.41
CA PRO A 198 -35.01 0.43 -0.11
C PRO A 198 -35.85 1.66 0.27
N ALA A 199 -35.54 2.33 1.39
CA ALA A 199 -36.24 3.53 1.85
C ALA A 199 -35.77 4.82 1.15
N SER A 200 -34.61 4.80 0.49
CA SER A 200 -34.12 5.89 -0.36
C SER A 200 -33.27 5.32 -1.51
N PRO A 201 -33.90 4.69 -2.52
CA PRO A 201 -33.18 3.91 -3.52
C PRO A 201 -32.14 4.71 -4.29
N GLN A 202 -32.45 5.97 -4.63
CA GLN A 202 -31.56 6.86 -5.38
C GLN A 202 -30.58 7.63 -4.49
N ALA A 203 -31.03 8.18 -3.36
CA ALA A 203 -30.24 9.13 -2.57
C ALA A 203 -29.56 8.55 -1.32
N GLY A 204 -29.89 7.31 -0.93
CA GLY A 204 -29.38 6.66 0.28
C GLY A 204 -28.68 5.32 0.05
N SER A 205 -28.52 4.88 -1.20
CA SER A 205 -27.70 3.72 -1.58
C SER A 205 -26.24 4.16 -1.82
N HIS A 206 -25.29 3.25 -1.69
CA HIS A 206 -23.87 3.53 -1.97
C HIS A 206 -23.10 2.27 -2.38
N VAL A 207 -21.98 2.45 -3.07
CA VAL A 207 -21.06 1.39 -3.46
C VAL A 207 -19.62 1.90 -3.48
N ALA A 208 -18.69 1.07 -3.03
CA ALA A 208 -17.25 1.34 -3.09
C ALA A 208 -16.51 0.13 -3.67
N VAL A 209 -15.42 0.38 -4.40
CA VAL A 209 -14.49 -0.66 -4.85
C VAL A 209 -13.52 -0.98 -3.72
N PHE A 210 -13.38 -2.27 -3.41
CA PHE A 210 -12.41 -2.78 -2.45
C PHE A 210 -11.01 -2.80 -3.09
N GLY A 211 -10.08 -2.01 -2.54
CA GLY A 211 -8.69 -1.91 -3.00
C GLY A 211 -7.74 -2.92 -2.35
N GLY A 212 -8.08 -3.44 -1.17
CA GLY A 212 -7.24 -4.35 -0.39
C GLY A 212 -7.41 -4.14 1.11
N TRP A 213 -7.16 -5.19 1.91
CA TRP A 213 -7.08 -5.05 3.37
C TRP A 213 -5.86 -4.21 3.75
N THR A 214 -5.98 -3.33 4.75
CA THR A 214 -4.84 -2.52 5.23
C THR A 214 -3.82 -3.34 6.02
N ASP A 215 -4.26 -4.44 6.61
CA ASP A 215 -3.46 -5.34 7.45
C ASP A 215 -4.06 -6.76 7.50
N SER A 216 -3.42 -7.65 8.25
CA SER A 216 -3.88 -9.03 8.46
C SER A 216 -5.12 -9.17 9.35
N THR A 217 -5.51 -8.15 10.10
CA THR A 217 -6.71 -8.16 10.97
C THR A 217 -8.00 -8.13 10.17
N ARG A 218 -7.94 -7.62 8.92
CA ARG A 218 -9.09 -7.44 8.03
C ARG A 218 -10.22 -6.63 8.67
N THR A 219 -9.89 -5.66 9.54
CA THR A 219 -10.88 -4.72 10.11
C THR A 219 -11.07 -3.48 9.26
N ARG A 220 -10.09 -3.11 8.43
CA ARG A 220 -10.14 -1.95 7.55
C ARG A 220 -9.55 -2.25 6.17
N TYR A 221 -9.98 -1.52 5.16
CA TYR A 221 -9.59 -1.71 3.77
C TYR A 221 -9.43 -0.36 3.06
N LEU A 222 -8.58 -0.32 2.02
CA LEU A 222 -8.52 0.84 1.13
C LEU A 222 -9.76 0.82 0.23
N ALA A 223 -10.67 1.78 0.41
CA ALA A 223 -11.84 1.94 -0.45
C ALA A 223 -11.55 2.96 -1.54
N TYR A 224 -11.89 2.65 -2.79
CA TYR A 224 -12.02 3.64 -3.86
C TYR A 224 -13.51 3.95 -4.07
N GLU A 225 -13.86 5.22 -4.13
CA GLU A 225 -15.26 5.63 -4.27
C GLU A 225 -15.42 7.03 -4.88
N GLN A 226 -16.48 7.18 -5.66
CA GLN A 226 -17.02 8.47 -6.05
C GLN A 226 -18.02 8.92 -4.97
N THR A 227 -17.77 10.07 -4.38
CA THR A 227 -18.52 10.67 -3.25
C THR A 227 -18.44 12.20 -3.37
N SER A 228 -19.38 12.96 -2.81
CA SER A 228 -19.18 14.42 -2.72
C SER A 228 -17.90 14.74 -1.92
N PRO A 229 -16.99 15.62 -2.39
CA PRO A 229 -17.07 16.46 -3.60
C PRO A 229 -16.52 15.84 -4.90
N GLY A 230 -15.77 14.73 -4.84
CA GLY A 230 -15.21 14.03 -5.99
C GLY A 230 -14.59 12.67 -5.61
N THR A 231 -13.99 11.98 -6.58
CA THR A 231 -13.36 10.67 -6.36
C THR A 231 -12.30 10.72 -5.28
N THR A 232 -12.28 9.70 -4.44
CA THR A 232 -11.31 9.58 -3.36
C THR A 232 -10.91 8.12 -3.15
N GLN A 233 -9.74 7.93 -2.55
CA GLN A 233 -9.37 6.68 -1.92
C GLN A 233 -9.16 6.91 -0.42
N ARG A 234 -9.67 6.02 0.43
CA ARG A 234 -9.51 6.16 1.90
C ARG A 234 -9.58 4.84 2.65
N ASP A 235 -8.80 4.80 3.73
CA ASP A 235 -8.84 3.74 4.73
C ASP A 235 -10.20 3.71 5.44
N THR A 236 -10.95 2.63 5.20
CA THR A 236 -12.37 2.47 5.50
C THR A 236 -12.59 1.27 6.45
N PRO A 237 -13.34 1.43 7.56
CA PRO A 237 -13.70 0.31 8.42
C PRO A 237 -14.65 -0.65 7.70
N TYR A 238 -14.44 -1.95 7.88
CA TYR A 238 -15.29 -2.95 7.24
C TYR A 238 -16.68 -3.03 7.89
N ALA A 239 -17.78 -3.09 7.14
CA ALA A 239 -17.88 -2.93 5.68
C ALA A 239 -17.98 -1.46 5.25
N TYR A 240 -18.52 -0.57 6.08
CA TYR A 240 -18.49 0.88 5.91
C TYR A 240 -18.77 1.60 7.25
N TRP A 241 -18.56 2.92 7.34
CA TRP A 241 -18.81 3.69 8.58
C TRP A 241 -20.26 3.67 9.06
N SER A 242 -21.22 3.61 8.13
CA SER A 242 -22.66 3.59 8.42
C SER A 242 -23.30 2.45 7.62
N ASN A 243 -24.42 1.92 8.10
CA ASN A 243 -25.12 0.78 7.50
C ASN A 243 -24.25 -0.48 7.29
N SER A 244 -23.13 -0.61 8.02
CA SER A 244 -22.09 -1.64 7.83
C SER A 244 -22.64 -3.07 7.66
N ALA A 245 -23.61 -3.47 8.48
CA ALA A 245 -24.23 -4.79 8.42
C ALA A 245 -25.09 -5.05 7.16
N SER A 246 -25.41 -4.00 6.39
CA SER A 246 -26.21 -4.05 5.16
C SER A 246 -25.36 -3.99 3.88
N TYR A 247 -24.04 -3.77 3.99
CA TYR A 247 -23.14 -3.87 2.84
C TYR A 247 -22.86 -5.33 2.50
N VAL A 248 -22.97 -5.64 1.21
CA VAL A 248 -22.78 -6.98 0.67
C VAL A 248 -21.59 -6.99 -0.31
N PRO A 249 -20.63 -7.91 -0.15
CA PRO A 249 -19.54 -8.10 -1.11
C PRO A 249 -20.03 -8.68 -2.45
N TYR A 250 -19.57 -8.11 -3.56
CA TYR A 250 -19.82 -8.62 -4.91
C TYR A 250 -18.55 -8.62 -5.78
N ARG A 251 -18.47 -9.55 -6.73
CA ARG A 251 -17.39 -9.73 -7.70
C ARG A 251 -17.95 -9.68 -9.11
N SER A 252 -17.36 -8.88 -10.00
CA SER A 252 -17.74 -8.86 -11.42
C SER A 252 -17.66 -10.28 -12.02
N ARG A 253 -18.70 -10.71 -12.74
CA ARG A 253 -18.71 -11.98 -13.51
C ARG A 253 -17.79 -11.93 -14.73
N GLU A 254 -17.55 -10.71 -15.21
CA GLU A 254 -16.76 -10.38 -16.38
C GLU A 254 -15.25 -10.32 -16.05
N LEU A 255 -14.91 -10.60 -14.78
CA LEU A 255 -13.55 -10.75 -14.28
C LEU A 255 -12.89 -11.97 -14.96
N SER A 256 -12.10 -11.70 -15.99
CA SER A 256 -11.50 -12.76 -16.80
C SER A 256 -10.18 -13.23 -16.21
N GLY A 257 -10.13 -14.53 -15.95
CA GLY A 257 -9.14 -15.11 -15.06
C GLY A 257 -9.43 -14.71 -13.62
N GLY A 258 -9.92 -15.68 -12.83
CA GLY A 258 -9.71 -15.58 -11.40
C GLY A 258 -8.21 -15.43 -11.16
N SER A 259 -7.81 -14.30 -10.59
CA SER A 259 -6.42 -13.99 -10.22
C SER A 259 -5.42 -13.75 -11.37
N SER A 260 -5.42 -12.55 -11.96
CA SER A 260 -4.18 -11.75 -12.18
C SER A 260 -4.44 -10.42 -12.87
N ASN A 261 -3.42 -9.58 -12.87
CA ASN A 261 -3.40 -8.21 -13.36
C ASN A 261 -2.86 -8.11 -14.79
N ASP A 262 -3.32 -7.14 -15.59
CA ASP A 262 -2.59 -6.71 -16.79
C ASP A 262 -2.31 -5.21 -16.87
N GLY A 263 -1.06 -4.87 -16.56
CA GLY A 263 -0.22 -4.16 -17.51
C GLY A 263 0.71 -5.19 -18.19
N SER A 264 0.78 -5.16 -19.52
CA SER A 264 1.49 -6.11 -20.40
C SER A 264 0.97 -7.56 -20.38
N SER A 265 -0.05 -7.80 -21.20
CA SER A 265 -0.65 -9.10 -21.52
C SER A 265 0.19 -9.94 -22.51
N SER A 266 1.52 -9.98 -22.32
CA SER A 266 2.32 -11.06 -22.89
C SER A 266 2.35 -12.22 -21.90
N THR A 267 1.84 -13.38 -22.33
CA THR A 267 2.05 -14.65 -21.62
C THR A 267 3.47 -15.19 -21.83
N ALA A 268 4.18 -14.65 -22.83
CA ALA A 268 5.59 -14.93 -23.09
C ALA A 268 6.47 -14.59 -21.87
N PHE A 269 7.49 -15.41 -21.64
CA PHE A 269 8.52 -15.15 -20.64
C PHE A 269 9.33 -13.89 -21.02
N PRO A 270 9.42 -12.86 -20.16
CA PRO A 270 10.02 -11.58 -20.55
C PRO A 270 11.56 -11.61 -20.63
N GLY A 271 12.20 -12.67 -20.14
CA GLY A 271 13.65 -12.81 -20.04
C GLY A 271 14.09 -13.04 -18.59
N ALA A 272 15.19 -13.77 -18.39
CA ALA A 272 15.70 -14.07 -17.04
C ALA A 272 16.30 -12.81 -16.36
N ASP A 273 16.86 -11.90 -17.17
CA ASP A 273 17.36 -10.57 -16.81
C ASP A 273 16.26 -9.60 -16.32
N THR A 274 14.99 -9.93 -16.56
CA THR A 274 13.84 -9.18 -15.99
C THR A 274 13.70 -9.39 -14.48
N PHE A 275 14.38 -10.39 -13.91
CA PHE A 275 14.27 -10.81 -12.51
C PHE A 275 15.63 -10.89 -11.82
N GLY A 276 15.63 -10.96 -10.49
CA GLY A 276 16.86 -10.99 -9.69
C GLY A 276 17.33 -9.62 -9.19
N PRO A 277 18.46 -9.58 -8.45
CA PRO A 277 18.91 -8.39 -7.71
C PRO A 277 19.02 -7.13 -8.57
N GLY A 278 18.38 -6.05 -8.13
CA GLY A 278 18.38 -4.76 -8.82
C GLY A 278 17.27 -4.58 -9.88
N ALA A 279 16.53 -5.63 -10.24
CA ALA A 279 15.39 -5.50 -11.15
C ALA A 279 14.28 -4.63 -10.52
N ASN A 280 13.76 -3.68 -11.30
CA ASN A 280 12.64 -2.81 -10.92
C ASN A 280 11.69 -2.61 -12.10
N ASN A 281 10.65 -3.44 -12.23
CA ASN A 281 9.75 -3.44 -13.38
C ASN A 281 8.38 -4.10 -13.06
N ALA A 282 7.42 -3.97 -13.97
CA ALA A 282 6.07 -4.50 -13.78
C ALA A 282 6.00 -6.04 -13.77
N TYR A 283 6.95 -6.75 -14.40
CA TYR A 283 6.96 -8.21 -14.39
C TYR A 283 7.37 -8.79 -13.04
N VAL A 284 8.21 -8.11 -12.26
CA VAL A 284 8.47 -8.47 -10.84
C VAL A 284 7.17 -8.41 -10.04
N THR A 285 6.41 -7.31 -10.15
CA THR A 285 5.09 -7.19 -9.50
C THR A 285 4.15 -8.31 -9.95
N LYS A 286 4.10 -8.60 -11.26
CA LYS A 286 3.24 -9.65 -11.85
C LYS A 286 3.64 -11.04 -11.36
N LEU A 287 4.95 -11.35 -11.28
CA LEU A 287 5.47 -12.58 -10.71
C LEU A 287 5.02 -12.74 -9.26
N GLY A 288 5.29 -11.74 -8.42
CA GLY A 288 4.94 -11.80 -7.00
C GLY A 288 3.44 -11.93 -6.79
N GLN A 289 2.62 -11.28 -7.62
CA GLN A 289 1.17 -11.45 -7.60
C GLN A 289 0.75 -12.89 -7.93
N MET A 290 1.31 -13.50 -8.99
CA MET A 290 1.06 -14.91 -9.30
C MET A 290 1.52 -15.83 -8.16
N LEU A 291 2.69 -15.59 -7.57
CA LEU A 291 3.20 -16.38 -6.44
C LEU A 291 2.31 -16.27 -5.20
N VAL A 292 1.81 -15.08 -4.86
CA VAL A 292 0.86 -14.88 -3.74
C VAL A 292 -0.43 -15.67 -3.97
N GLN A 293 -0.97 -15.66 -5.20
CA GLN A 293 -2.17 -16.43 -5.57
C GLN A 293 -1.94 -17.94 -5.42
N ARG A 294 -0.70 -18.38 -5.66
CA ARG A 294 -0.21 -19.75 -5.46
C ARG A 294 0.19 -20.07 -4.01
N GLY A 295 -0.22 -19.29 -3.02
CA GLY A 295 0.09 -19.54 -1.59
C GLY A 295 1.41 -18.94 -1.09
N GLY A 296 2.14 -18.21 -1.93
CA GLY A 296 3.41 -17.54 -1.60
C GLY A 296 3.27 -16.32 -0.69
N GLY A 297 2.05 -15.92 -0.31
CA GLY A 297 1.80 -14.73 0.53
C GLY A 297 2.62 -14.68 1.82
N ARG A 298 2.94 -15.82 2.43
CA ARG A 298 3.75 -15.91 3.66
C ARG A 298 5.18 -15.37 3.54
N PHE A 299 5.69 -15.16 2.33
CA PHE A 299 7.03 -14.61 2.10
C PHE A 299 7.04 -13.08 1.99
N TYR A 300 5.88 -12.43 1.88
CA TYR A 300 5.74 -10.99 1.66
C TYR A 300 5.21 -10.28 2.90
N THR A 301 6.01 -9.37 3.46
CA THR A 301 5.60 -8.54 4.62
C THR A 301 4.65 -7.40 4.21
N GLU A 302 4.93 -6.74 3.08
CA GLU A 302 4.18 -5.57 2.58
C GLU A 302 3.37 -5.90 1.30
N GLY A 303 3.50 -7.12 0.79
CA GLY A 303 2.98 -7.54 -0.52
C GLY A 303 4.00 -7.45 -1.66
N PRO A 304 3.64 -7.91 -2.87
CA PRO A 304 4.51 -7.89 -4.04
C PRO A 304 4.59 -6.49 -4.66
N GLY A 305 5.81 -6.03 -4.96
CA GLY A 305 6.10 -4.73 -5.54
C GLY A 305 6.96 -4.81 -6.81
N PRO A 306 7.28 -3.66 -7.45
CA PRO A 306 8.03 -3.64 -8.71
C PRO A 306 9.53 -3.91 -8.54
N ARG A 307 10.09 -3.71 -7.34
CA ARG A 307 11.50 -3.99 -7.04
C ARG A 307 11.66 -5.43 -6.57
N TRP A 308 12.59 -6.15 -7.18
CA TRP A 308 12.92 -7.51 -6.77
C TRP A 308 13.48 -7.55 -5.35
N SER A 309 12.98 -8.49 -4.56
CA SER A 309 13.34 -8.67 -3.15
C SER A 309 13.63 -10.13 -2.81
N GLU A 310 14.19 -10.38 -1.62
CA GLU A 310 14.31 -11.73 -1.06
C GLU A 310 12.94 -12.42 -0.85
N SER A 311 11.85 -11.65 -0.73
CA SER A 311 10.48 -12.16 -0.68
C SER A 311 10.12 -12.87 -1.99
N ASP A 312 10.44 -12.24 -3.12
CA ASP A 312 10.19 -12.78 -4.47
C ASP A 312 11.04 -14.03 -4.73
N ARG A 313 12.32 -13.99 -4.35
CA ARG A 313 13.21 -15.15 -4.45
C ARG A 313 12.69 -16.35 -3.66
N LYS A 314 12.32 -16.14 -2.39
CA LYS A 314 11.82 -17.21 -1.49
C LYS A 314 10.45 -17.74 -1.92
N ALA A 315 9.56 -16.87 -2.40
CA ALA A 315 8.28 -17.30 -2.96
C ALA A 315 8.46 -18.10 -4.25
N THR A 316 9.39 -17.70 -5.12
CA THR A 316 9.74 -18.42 -6.35
C THR A 316 10.35 -19.79 -6.03
N GLU A 317 11.33 -19.85 -5.12
CA GLU A 317 11.98 -21.09 -4.65
C GLU A 317 10.93 -22.06 -4.08
N ALA A 318 10.01 -21.57 -3.24
CA ALA A 318 8.93 -22.37 -2.68
C ALA A 318 7.96 -22.90 -3.76
N PHE A 319 7.64 -22.11 -4.79
CA PHE A 319 6.81 -22.56 -5.91
C PHE A 319 7.51 -23.64 -6.74
N GLN A 320 8.79 -23.45 -7.07
CA GLN A 320 9.60 -24.43 -7.81
C GLN A 320 9.71 -25.75 -7.01
N LEU A 321 9.97 -25.66 -5.70
CA LEU A 321 10.03 -26.83 -4.82
C LEU A 321 8.70 -27.59 -4.74
N ALA A 322 7.56 -26.89 -4.78
CA ALA A 322 6.21 -27.48 -4.80
C ALA A 322 5.94 -28.29 -6.08
N GLN A 323 6.55 -27.91 -7.22
CA GLN A 323 6.49 -28.71 -8.46
C GLN A 323 7.29 -30.02 -8.36
N GLY A 324 8.14 -30.15 -7.36
CA GLY A 324 9.10 -31.25 -7.23
C GLY A 324 10.47 -30.95 -7.85
N TRP A 325 10.67 -29.76 -8.43
CA TRP A 325 11.95 -29.34 -9.02
C TRP A 325 13.03 -29.16 -7.94
N ARG A 326 14.29 -29.39 -8.27
CA ARG A 326 15.43 -29.40 -7.32
C ARG A 326 16.70 -28.87 -7.98
N GLY A 327 17.68 -28.48 -7.17
CA GLY A 327 18.96 -27.98 -7.68
C GLY A 327 18.79 -26.68 -8.46
N ALA A 328 19.37 -26.58 -9.65
CA ALA A 328 19.31 -25.39 -10.49
C ALA A 328 17.90 -25.04 -11.02
N GLU A 329 16.94 -25.99 -10.94
CA GLU A 329 15.54 -25.77 -11.33
C GLU A 329 14.69 -25.19 -10.19
N ALA A 330 15.27 -25.09 -8.98
CA ALA A 330 14.66 -24.53 -7.78
C ALA A 330 15.63 -23.56 -7.09
N ASP A 331 16.17 -22.62 -7.86
CA ASP A 331 17.15 -21.62 -7.44
C ASP A 331 16.53 -20.32 -6.88
N GLY A 332 15.21 -20.17 -7.01
CA GLY A 332 14.48 -18.95 -6.64
C GLY A 332 14.49 -17.85 -7.70
N LEU A 333 14.97 -18.13 -8.93
CA LEU A 333 14.84 -17.24 -10.08
C LEU A 333 13.84 -17.83 -11.08
N PRO A 334 12.86 -17.05 -11.57
CA PRO A 334 11.87 -17.58 -12.50
C PRO A 334 12.50 -17.78 -13.88
N GLY A 335 12.74 -19.05 -14.25
CA GLY A 335 13.02 -19.43 -15.64
C GLY A 335 11.74 -19.46 -16.49
N LYS A 336 11.91 -19.70 -17.80
CA LYS A 336 10.80 -19.82 -18.76
C LYS A 336 9.71 -20.78 -18.28
N ASP A 337 10.09 -21.92 -17.70
CA ASP A 337 9.13 -22.94 -17.29
C ASP A 337 8.47 -22.61 -15.94
N THR A 338 9.16 -21.90 -15.04
CA THR A 338 8.54 -21.30 -13.83
C THR A 338 7.46 -20.30 -14.24
N TRP A 339 7.78 -19.42 -15.19
CA TRP A 339 6.83 -18.43 -15.72
C TRP A 339 5.65 -19.08 -16.44
N ASP A 340 5.90 -20.08 -17.30
CA ASP A 340 4.85 -20.83 -17.99
C ASP A 340 3.87 -21.52 -17.02
N HIS A 341 4.37 -22.05 -15.89
CA HIS A 341 3.50 -22.64 -14.87
C HIS A 341 2.66 -21.60 -14.13
N LEU A 342 3.26 -20.46 -13.77
CA LEU A 342 2.54 -19.37 -13.09
C LEU A 342 1.48 -18.75 -14.00
N VAL A 343 1.85 -18.36 -15.23
CA VAL A 343 0.97 -17.69 -16.19
C VAL A 343 -0.18 -18.57 -16.67
N ASN A 344 0.07 -19.87 -16.92
CA ASN A 344 -0.96 -20.79 -17.43
C ASN A 344 -1.68 -21.59 -16.33
N GLY A 345 -1.49 -21.26 -15.04
CA GLY A 345 -2.16 -21.98 -13.95
C GLY A 345 -1.76 -23.46 -13.79
N LYS A 346 -0.60 -23.89 -14.32
CA LYS A 346 -0.14 -25.28 -14.29
C LYS A 346 0.60 -25.61 -12.98
N GLY A 347 0.63 -26.90 -12.62
CA GLY A 347 1.40 -27.36 -11.47
C GLY A 347 0.71 -27.08 -10.12
N ARG A 348 1.41 -27.43 -9.03
CA ARG A 348 0.91 -27.39 -7.65
C ARG A 348 1.07 -26.01 -7.03
N ASP A 349 0.24 -25.73 -6.04
CA ASP A 349 0.34 -24.53 -5.23
C ASP A 349 1.35 -24.73 -4.08
N ILE A 350 1.76 -23.62 -3.46
CA ILE A 350 2.64 -23.60 -2.29
C ILE A 350 1.80 -23.97 -1.05
N ASP A 351 1.79 -25.25 -0.69
CA ASP A 351 1.01 -25.73 0.45
C ASP A 351 1.40 -25.02 1.77
N GLY A 352 0.38 -24.49 2.45
CA GLY A 352 0.51 -23.82 3.74
C GLY A 352 0.59 -24.78 4.94
N ALA A 353 0.11 -26.02 4.78
CA ALA A 353 -0.10 -26.99 5.86
C ALA A 353 0.91 -28.15 5.90
N THR A 354 1.71 -28.31 4.84
CA THR A 354 2.80 -29.30 4.82
C THR A 354 3.99 -28.70 5.57
N PRO A 355 4.43 -29.27 6.72
CA PRO A 355 5.77 -28.96 7.23
C PRO A 355 6.74 -29.28 6.10
N LEU A 356 7.69 -28.38 5.82
CA LEU A 356 8.71 -28.63 4.81
C LEU A 356 9.25 -30.06 4.99
N PRO A 357 9.12 -30.96 3.99
CA PRO A 357 9.92 -32.16 4.00
C PRO A 357 11.37 -31.69 4.19
N PRO A 358 12.16 -32.27 5.11
CA PRO A 358 13.55 -31.87 5.25
C PRO A 358 14.17 -31.92 3.86
N PRO A 359 14.84 -30.84 3.41
CA PRO A 359 15.24 -30.70 2.02
C PRO A 359 16.01 -31.95 1.61
N ALA A 360 15.54 -32.60 0.53
CA ALA A 360 16.12 -33.85 0.06
C ALA A 360 17.62 -33.64 -0.10
N ALA A 361 18.41 -34.42 0.66
CA ALA A 361 19.82 -34.12 0.85
C ALA A 361 20.56 -34.13 -0.49
N THR A 362 20.99 -32.95 -0.95
CA THR A 362 22.07 -32.85 -1.93
C THR A 362 23.30 -33.49 -1.28
N PRO A 363 23.90 -34.54 -1.86
CA PRO A 363 25.09 -35.14 -1.27
C PRO A 363 26.23 -34.12 -1.25
N GLY A 364 26.61 -33.62 -0.07
CA GLY A 364 27.84 -32.83 0.11
C GLY A 364 27.77 -31.65 1.09
N VAL A 365 26.61 -30.99 1.26
CA VAL A 365 26.50 -29.76 2.10
C VAL A 365 25.85 -30.10 3.44
N PRO A 366 26.55 -29.98 4.59
CA PRO A 366 25.93 -30.16 5.91
C PRO A 366 24.79 -29.15 6.12
N ALA A 367 23.73 -29.57 6.82
CA ALA A 367 22.69 -28.63 7.25
C ALA A 367 23.28 -27.54 8.16
N PHE A 368 22.77 -26.31 8.06
CA PHE A 368 23.19 -25.22 8.95
C PHE A 368 22.77 -25.55 10.39
N PRO A 369 23.70 -25.58 11.37
CA PRO A 369 23.44 -26.14 12.69
C PRO A 369 22.70 -25.20 13.66
N GLY A 370 22.41 -23.96 13.24
CA GLY A 370 21.76 -22.93 14.06
C GLY A 370 22.69 -21.75 14.36
N ALA A 371 22.12 -20.54 14.41
CA ALA A 371 22.89 -19.32 14.67
C ALA A 371 23.40 -19.20 16.12
N ASP A 372 22.73 -19.89 17.05
CA ASP A 372 23.14 -20.06 18.46
C ASP A 372 24.55 -20.66 18.61
N ARG A 373 25.01 -21.44 17.61
CA ARG A 373 26.35 -22.05 17.61
C ARG A 373 27.47 -21.08 17.25
N PHE A 374 27.13 -19.89 16.75
CA PHE A 374 28.09 -18.88 16.25
C PHE A 374 27.94 -17.54 16.99
N ALA A 375 27.65 -17.61 18.28
CA ALA A 375 27.46 -16.46 19.17
C ALA A 375 28.66 -16.27 20.12
N PRO A 376 28.91 -15.06 20.66
CA PRO A 376 29.95 -14.83 21.67
C PRO A 376 29.84 -15.80 22.85
N GLY A 377 30.91 -16.56 23.12
CA GLY A 377 30.95 -17.58 24.18
C GLY A 377 30.47 -18.97 23.76
N ALA A 378 29.98 -19.16 22.53
CA ALA A 378 29.65 -20.48 22.00
C ALA A 378 30.92 -21.34 21.84
N ALA A 379 30.79 -22.62 22.18
CA ALA A 379 31.83 -23.62 21.98
C ALA A 379 31.21 -24.90 21.39
N ASP A 380 31.53 -25.21 20.14
CA ASP A 380 30.96 -26.31 19.37
C ASP A 380 31.91 -26.73 18.24
N ASP A 381 31.89 -28.01 17.86
CA ASP A 381 32.64 -28.52 16.71
C ASP A 381 32.22 -27.87 15.39
N PHE A 382 30.97 -27.38 15.29
CA PHE A 382 30.52 -26.62 14.13
C PHE A 382 31.27 -25.30 13.93
N VAL A 383 31.77 -24.66 15.00
CA VAL A 383 32.63 -23.47 14.88
C VAL A 383 33.96 -23.83 14.23
N ARG A 384 34.58 -24.91 14.70
CA ARG A 384 35.83 -25.42 14.13
C ARG A 384 35.65 -25.79 12.66
N GLN A 385 34.56 -26.48 12.33
CA GLN A 385 34.22 -26.87 10.95
C GLN A 385 34.02 -25.64 10.04
N LEU A 386 33.32 -24.61 10.51
CA LEU A 386 33.16 -23.34 9.79
C LEU A 386 34.51 -22.69 9.51
N GLY A 387 35.37 -22.60 10.53
CA GLY A 387 36.69 -21.97 10.43
C GLY A 387 37.64 -22.72 9.50
N GLU A 388 37.67 -24.06 9.56
CA GLU A 388 38.39 -24.93 8.63
C GLU A 388 37.95 -24.67 7.17
N GLN A 389 36.64 -24.54 6.93
CA GLN A 389 36.09 -24.30 5.60
C GLN A 389 36.35 -22.87 5.10
N LEU A 390 36.32 -21.86 5.98
CA LEU A 390 36.74 -20.48 5.67
C LEU A 390 38.20 -20.44 5.23
N VAL A 391 39.10 -21.09 5.96
CA VAL A 391 40.53 -21.21 5.58
C VAL A 391 40.65 -21.89 4.22
N ARG A 392 39.95 -23.02 3.99
CA ARG A 392 39.95 -23.75 2.71
C ARG A 392 39.46 -22.91 1.53
N ARG A 393 38.56 -21.95 1.77
CA ARG A 393 38.03 -21.02 0.76
C ARG A 393 38.87 -19.75 0.59
N GLY A 394 39.97 -19.59 1.33
CA GLY A 394 40.87 -18.42 1.28
C GLY A 394 40.53 -17.30 2.26
N PHE A 395 39.51 -17.49 3.11
CA PHE A 395 39.01 -16.51 4.09
C PHE A 395 39.54 -16.79 5.51
N GLY A 396 40.81 -17.17 5.62
CA GLY A 396 41.46 -17.49 6.91
C GLY A 396 42.24 -16.34 7.55
N ARG A 397 42.34 -15.17 6.91
CA ARG A 397 43.35 -14.14 7.20
C ARG A 397 43.33 -13.56 8.62
N PHE A 398 42.23 -13.70 9.36
CA PHE A 398 42.10 -13.20 10.73
C PHE A 398 42.39 -14.27 11.80
N TYR A 399 42.70 -15.52 11.43
CA TYR A 399 43.20 -16.51 12.39
C TYR A 399 44.71 -16.34 12.60
N THR A 400 45.14 -16.28 13.86
CA THR A 400 46.57 -16.28 14.23
C THR A 400 47.10 -17.69 14.44
N ASP A 401 46.37 -18.50 15.21
CA ASP A 401 46.75 -19.89 15.54
C ASP A 401 45.97 -20.95 14.75
N GLY A 402 45.07 -20.51 13.85
CA GLY A 402 44.12 -21.35 13.12
C GLY A 402 42.70 -21.36 13.71
N PRO A 403 41.75 -22.04 13.05
CA PRO A 403 40.38 -22.19 13.52
C PRO A 403 40.27 -23.19 14.68
N GLY A 404 39.31 -22.98 15.58
CA GLY A 404 39.09 -23.83 16.75
C GLY A 404 37.61 -23.93 17.15
N PRO A 405 37.25 -24.78 18.13
CA PRO A 405 35.86 -25.05 18.48
C PRO A 405 35.20 -23.97 19.36
N ARG A 406 35.78 -22.77 19.48
CA ARG A 406 35.24 -21.67 20.29
C ARG A 406 35.05 -20.44 19.42
N TRP A 407 33.84 -19.90 19.39
CA TRP A 407 33.53 -18.74 18.57
C TRP A 407 34.29 -17.52 19.06
N SER A 408 35.04 -16.91 18.15
CA SER A 408 35.90 -15.76 18.39
C SER A 408 35.62 -14.62 17.41
N GLU A 409 36.17 -13.45 17.72
CA GLU A 409 36.13 -12.30 16.82
C GLU A 409 36.93 -12.55 15.52
N SER A 410 37.89 -13.49 15.51
CA SER A 410 38.56 -13.93 14.29
C SER A 410 37.62 -14.70 13.36
N ASP A 411 36.75 -15.57 13.89
CA ASP A 411 35.71 -16.25 13.11
C ASP A 411 34.74 -15.22 12.52
N ARG A 412 34.23 -14.29 13.35
CA ARG A 412 33.30 -13.24 12.92
C ARG A 412 33.86 -12.40 11.76
N ARG A 413 35.12 -11.96 11.84
CA ARG A 413 35.74 -11.17 10.76
C ARG A 413 36.06 -11.99 9.51
N ASN A 414 36.40 -13.27 9.65
CA ASN A 414 36.62 -14.16 8.51
C ASN A 414 35.29 -14.44 7.77
N VAL A 415 34.20 -14.65 8.51
CA VAL A 415 32.83 -14.72 7.95
C VAL A 415 32.45 -13.40 7.29
N GLN A 416 32.70 -12.25 7.93
CA GLN A 416 32.39 -10.93 7.37
C GLN A 416 33.11 -10.71 6.02
N ALA A 417 34.41 -11.03 5.95
CA ALA A 417 35.17 -10.94 4.71
C ALA A 417 34.67 -11.90 3.61
N PHE A 418 34.16 -13.07 3.99
CA PHE A 418 33.50 -14.00 3.05
C PHE A 418 32.17 -13.42 2.53
N GLN A 419 31.33 -12.88 3.42
CA GLN A 419 30.05 -12.23 3.06
C GLN A 419 30.29 -11.02 2.13
N GLU A 420 31.24 -10.14 2.46
CA GLU A 420 31.67 -9.02 1.61
C GLU A 420 32.15 -9.49 0.22
N ALA A 421 32.91 -10.58 0.16
CA ALA A 421 33.37 -11.16 -1.11
C ALA A 421 32.25 -11.85 -1.92
N MET A 422 31.14 -12.24 -1.28
CA MET A 422 29.91 -12.64 -1.96
C MET A 422 29.07 -11.42 -2.45
N GLY A 423 29.57 -10.20 -2.24
CA GLY A 423 28.94 -8.94 -2.66
C GLY A 423 27.98 -8.34 -1.63
N TRP A 424 27.83 -8.95 -0.45
CA TRP A 424 26.90 -8.51 0.59
C TRP A 424 27.43 -7.23 1.27
N ARG A 425 26.54 -6.37 1.76
CA ARG A 425 26.89 -5.06 2.33
C ARG A 425 26.04 -4.68 3.53
N GLY A 426 26.57 -3.82 4.38
CA GLY A 426 25.87 -3.33 5.56
C GLY A 426 25.52 -4.48 6.51
N THR A 427 24.26 -4.56 6.92
CA THR A 427 23.75 -5.59 7.85
C THR A 427 23.75 -7.00 7.27
N GLU A 428 23.89 -7.18 5.95
CA GLU A 428 24.01 -8.51 5.33
C GLU A 428 25.43 -9.08 5.47
N ALA A 429 26.44 -8.23 5.72
CA ALA A 429 27.82 -8.61 5.97
C ALA A 429 28.20 -8.27 7.44
N ASP A 430 27.45 -8.82 8.38
CA ASP A 430 27.60 -8.61 9.83
C ASP A 430 28.69 -9.48 10.49
N GLY A 431 29.15 -10.51 9.78
CA GLY A 431 30.09 -11.51 10.25
C GLY A 431 29.47 -12.68 11.01
N TYR A 432 28.15 -12.80 11.06
CA TYR A 432 27.47 -13.96 11.66
C TYR A 432 26.97 -14.90 10.56
N PRO A 433 27.35 -16.19 10.58
CA PRO A 433 26.99 -17.11 9.51
C PRO A 433 25.49 -17.46 9.62
N GLY A 434 24.71 -17.03 8.63
CA GLY A 434 23.33 -17.49 8.44
C GLY A 434 23.26 -18.76 7.56
N PRO A 435 22.05 -19.30 7.33
CA PRO A 435 21.84 -20.45 6.43
C PRO A 435 22.44 -20.24 5.03
N ASP A 436 22.31 -19.04 4.47
CA ASP A 436 22.85 -18.71 3.14
C ASP A 436 24.38 -18.58 3.15
N THR A 437 24.98 -18.09 4.25
CA THR A 437 26.44 -18.05 4.44
C THR A 437 26.98 -19.48 4.49
N TRP A 438 26.35 -20.33 5.30
CA TRP A 438 26.71 -21.74 5.44
C TRP A 438 26.57 -22.51 4.13
N LYS A 439 25.42 -22.37 3.44
CA LYS A 439 25.16 -22.99 2.13
C LYS A 439 26.26 -22.65 1.14
N ARG A 440 26.62 -21.37 0.98
CA ARG A 440 27.68 -20.90 0.05
C ARG A 440 29.10 -21.28 0.45
N LEU A 441 29.35 -21.44 1.76
CA LEU A 441 30.67 -21.80 2.28
C LEU A 441 30.94 -23.30 2.12
N PHE A 442 29.91 -24.14 2.29
CA PHE A 442 30.00 -25.59 2.21
C PHE A 442 29.60 -26.21 0.86
N SER A 443 28.98 -25.45 -0.05
CA SER A 443 28.86 -25.79 -1.48
C SER A 443 30.15 -25.46 -2.23
#